data_AF-A0A3P6AQ67-F1
#
_entry.id   AF-A0A3P6AQ67-F1
#
_cell.length_a   1.000
_cell.length_b   1.000
_cell.length_c   1.000
_cell.angle_alpha   90.00
_cell.angle_beta   90.00
_cell.angle_gamma   90.00
#
_symmetry.space_group_name_H-M   'P 1'
#
loop_
_entity.id
_entity.type
_entity.pdbx_description
1 polymer ?
#
loop_
_entity_poly.entity_id
_entity_poly.type
_entity_poly.pdbx_seq_one_letter_code
_entity_poly.pdbx_strand_id
1 'polypeptide(L)'
;MKPFLYMVPYLLVECASSDEQRAQYSLEPFTYERLTNIPQARAGDCGVYALKYSECHALGMPFSKKDFAKPNGKTMSDKMAVDIFKELPDAHEFENKDNDANLGAYEG
;
A
#
# COMPACT_ATOMS: atom_id res chain seq x y z
N MET A 1 7.65 -7.55 -14.10
CA MET A 1 6.20 -7.46 -14.37
C MET A 1 5.62 -8.69 -15.02
N LYS A 2 6.14 -9.17 -16.17
CA LYS A 2 5.56 -10.33 -16.89
C LYS A 2 5.13 -11.48 -15.97
N PRO A 3 5.95 -12.04 -15.05
CA PRO A 3 5.49 -13.12 -14.18
C PRO A 3 4.21 -12.80 -13.40
N PHE A 4 4.10 -11.60 -12.82
CA PHE A 4 2.91 -11.18 -12.08
C PHE A 4 1.66 -11.13 -12.95
N LEU A 5 1.78 -10.67 -14.20
CA LEU A 5 0.63 -10.57 -15.12
C LEU A 5 0.03 -11.94 -15.43
N TYR A 6 0.87 -12.98 -15.46
CA TYR A 6 0.42 -14.36 -15.61
C TYR A 6 -0.05 -14.95 -14.29
N MET A 7 0.56 -14.64 -13.15
CA MET A 7 0.20 -15.28 -11.87
C MET A 7 -1.10 -14.75 -11.26
N VAL A 8 -1.36 -13.45 -11.35
CA VAL A 8 -2.56 -12.80 -10.77
C VAL A 8 -3.87 -13.51 -11.11
N PRO A 9 -4.19 -13.85 -12.38
CA PRO A 9 -5.46 -14.52 -12.68
C PRO A 9 -5.57 -15.91 -12.03
N TYR A 10 -4.48 -16.65 -11.91
CA TYR A 10 -4.48 -17.96 -11.23
C TYR A 10 -4.68 -17.79 -9.72
N LEU A 11 -4.06 -16.77 -9.12
CA LEU A 11 -4.28 -16.46 -7.70
C LEU A 11 -5.74 -16.08 -7.44
N LEU A 12 -6.40 -15.32 -8.34
CA LEU A 12 -7.82 -14.99 -8.21
C LEU A 12 -8.71 -16.24 -8.25
N VAL A 13 -8.43 -17.18 -9.17
CA VAL A 13 -9.15 -18.46 -9.24
C VAL A 13 -8.92 -19.31 -7.99
N GLU A 14 -7.70 -19.36 -7.47
CA GLU A 14 -7.37 -20.16 -6.29
C GLU A 14 -7.95 -19.57 -5.00
N CYS A 15 -8.04 -18.24 -4.90
CA CYS A 15 -8.63 -17.55 -3.75
C CYS A 15 -10.17 -17.47 -3.80
N ALA A 16 -10.81 -17.90 -4.90
CA ALA A 16 -12.25 -17.90 -5.03
C ALA A 16 -12.90 -18.91 -4.06
N SER A 17 -13.97 -18.52 -3.37
CA SER A 17 -14.61 -19.38 -2.37
C SER A 17 -15.64 -20.35 -2.94
N SER A 18 -16.00 -20.22 -4.22
CA SER A 18 -16.94 -21.10 -4.91
C SER A 18 -16.62 -21.29 -6.39
N ASP A 19 -17.12 -22.37 -6.98
CA ASP A 19 -16.98 -22.64 -8.42
C ASP A 19 -17.67 -21.59 -9.29
N GLU A 20 -18.77 -20.99 -8.80
CA GLU A 20 -19.46 -19.88 -9.46
C GLU A 20 -18.58 -18.63 -9.55
N GLN A 21 -17.80 -18.33 -8.51
CA GLN A 21 -16.82 -17.23 -8.54
C GLN A 21 -15.64 -17.56 -9.45
N ARG A 22 -15.16 -18.81 -9.43
CA ARG A 22 -14.08 -19.26 -10.32
C ARG A 22 -14.44 -19.09 -11.79
N ALA A 23 -15.69 -19.40 -12.16
CA ALA A 23 -16.18 -19.26 -13.52
C ALA A 23 -16.23 -17.79 -14.02
N GLN A 24 -16.13 -16.80 -13.13
CA GLN A 24 -16.10 -15.37 -13.49
C GLN A 24 -14.70 -14.88 -13.88
N TYR A 25 -13.64 -15.60 -13.49
CA TYR A 25 -12.27 -15.17 -13.73
C TYR A 25 -11.70 -15.78 -15.01
N SER A 26 -11.14 -14.93 -15.88
CA SER A 26 -10.34 -15.36 -17.02
C SER A 26 -8.92 -15.72 -16.59
N LEU A 27 -8.31 -16.72 -17.23
CA LEU A 27 -6.89 -17.05 -17.08
C LEU A 27 -5.99 -16.27 -18.06
N GLU A 28 -6.57 -15.36 -18.85
CA GLU A 28 -5.78 -14.48 -19.71
C GLU A 28 -4.86 -13.57 -18.88
N PRO A 29 -3.60 -13.37 -19.32
CA PRO A 29 -2.69 -12.50 -18.61
C PRO A 29 -3.22 -11.06 -18.54
N PHE A 30 -3.08 -10.44 -17.37
CA PHE A 30 -3.46 -9.04 -17.20
C PHE A 30 -2.55 -8.11 -18.00
N THR A 31 -3.09 -6.96 -18.41
CA THR A 31 -2.29 -5.86 -18.92
C THR A 31 -1.66 -5.08 -17.78
N TYR A 32 -0.63 -4.29 -18.09
CA TYR A 32 0.04 -3.43 -17.13
C TYR A 32 0.30 -2.07 -17.74
N GLU A 33 0.01 -1.04 -16.96
CA GLU A 33 0.35 0.34 -17.26
C GLU A 33 1.38 0.85 -16.26
N ARG A 34 2.44 1.49 -16.78
CA ARG A 34 3.37 2.27 -15.98
C ARG A 34 3.01 3.73 -16.07
N LEU A 35 2.46 4.30 -15.00
CA LEU A 35 2.28 5.73 -14.91
C LEU A 35 3.64 6.44 -14.82
N THR A 36 3.89 7.39 -15.71
CA THR A 36 5.14 8.15 -15.79
C THR A 36 5.07 9.50 -15.07
N ASN A 37 3.86 9.99 -14.81
CA ASN A 37 3.60 11.29 -14.19
C ASN A 37 3.33 11.21 -12.68
N ILE A 38 3.81 10.16 -12.03
CA ILE A 38 3.66 10.02 -10.58
C ILE A 38 4.66 10.90 -9.81
N PRO A 39 4.27 11.40 -8.63
CA PRO A 39 5.19 11.95 -7.64
C PRO A 39 6.29 10.93 -7.30
N GLN A 40 7.52 11.40 -7.21
CA GLN A 40 8.63 10.59 -6.74
C GLN A 40 8.72 10.68 -5.21
N ALA A 41 8.87 9.55 -4.54
CA ALA A 41 9.13 9.47 -3.10
C ALA A 41 10.62 9.70 -2.78
N ARG A 42 10.96 10.04 -1.52
CA ARG A 42 12.33 9.94 -1.01
C ARG A 42 12.62 8.49 -0.58
N ALA A 43 13.89 8.16 -0.38
CA ALA A 43 14.24 6.89 0.26
C ALA A 43 13.60 6.82 1.65
N GLY A 44 12.99 5.68 1.99
CA GLY A 44 12.21 5.50 3.22
C GLY A 44 10.71 5.81 3.10
N ASP A 45 10.30 6.67 2.16
CA ASP A 45 8.89 7.08 2.02
C ASP A 45 8.04 6.13 1.15
N CYS A 46 8.62 5.02 0.65
CA CYS A 46 7.96 4.17 -0.36
C CYS A 46 6.64 3.56 0.13
N GLY A 47 6.55 3.18 1.41
CA GLY A 47 5.32 2.63 1.99
C GLY A 47 4.19 3.65 2.04
N VAL A 48 4.46 4.87 2.52
CA VAL A 48 3.48 5.96 2.60
C VAL A 48 2.98 6.34 1.21
N TYR A 49 3.88 6.48 0.23
CA TYR A 49 3.48 6.81 -1.14
C TYR A 49 2.67 5.69 -1.81
N ALA A 50 3.01 4.42 -1.56
CA ALA A 50 2.22 3.29 -2.07
C ALA A 50 0.80 3.29 -1.50
N LEU A 51 0.65 3.51 -0.19
CA LEU A 51 -0.64 3.58 0.47
C LEU A 51 -1.47 4.78 -0.03
N LYS A 52 -0.85 5.95 -0.15
CA LYS A 52 -1.53 7.14 -0.69
C LYS A 52 -1.93 6.99 -2.15
N TYR A 53 -1.13 6.33 -2.97
CA TYR A 53 -1.51 6.01 -4.35
C TYR A 53 -2.74 5.10 -4.39
N SER A 54 -2.75 4.02 -3.60
CA SER A 54 -3.89 3.10 -3.51
C SER A 54 -5.15 3.79 -2.98
N GLU A 55 -5.02 4.65 -1.96
CA GLU A 55 -6.13 5.45 -1.42
C GLU A 55 -6.73 6.38 -2.49
N CYS A 56 -5.89 7.17 -3.17
CA CYS A 56 -6.35 8.03 -4.25
C CYS A 56 -7.04 7.23 -5.36
N HIS A 57 -6.49 6.09 -5.76
CA HIS A 57 -7.06 5.25 -6.80
C HIS A 57 -8.43 4.68 -6.39
N ALA A 58 -8.56 4.20 -5.16
CA ALA A 58 -9.83 3.69 -4.62
C ALA A 58 -10.91 4.77 -4.54
N LEU A 59 -10.52 6.02 -4.25
CA LEU A 59 -11.42 7.18 -4.18
C LEU A 59 -11.67 7.86 -5.54
N GLY A 60 -11.03 7.38 -6.63
CA GLY A 60 -11.11 8.02 -7.95
C GLY A 60 -10.46 9.41 -8.01
N MET A 61 -9.55 9.71 -7.09
CA MET A 61 -8.84 11.00 -7.01
C MET A 61 -7.48 10.95 -7.72
N PRO A 62 -7.01 12.08 -8.30
CA PRO A 62 -5.71 12.14 -8.94
C PRO A 62 -4.57 12.06 -7.91
N PHE A 63 -3.60 11.18 -8.15
CA PHE A 63 -2.35 11.15 -7.40
C PHE A 63 -1.35 12.18 -7.96
N SER A 64 -1.55 13.45 -7.61
CA SER A 64 -0.89 14.59 -8.26
C SER A 64 0.50 14.93 -7.68
N LYS A 65 1.43 15.38 -8.53
CA LYS A 65 2.77 15.86 -8.08
C LYS A 65 2.70 17.06 -7.13
N LYS A 66 1.62 17.85 -7.20
CA LYS A 66 1.44 19.05 -6.38
C LYS A 66 1.11 18.67 -4.94
N ASP A 67 0.18 17.74 -4.76
CA ASP A 67 -0.31 17.37 -3.43
C ASP A 67 0.67 16.42 -2.72
N PHE A 68 1.34 15.57 -3.50
CA PHE A 68 2.26 14.53 -3.02
C PHE A 68 3.74 14.86 -3.28
N ALA A 69 4.09 16.15 -3.27
CA ALA A 69 5.48 16.59 -3.48
C ALA A 69 6.45 15.97 -2.45
N LYS A 70 7.69 15.68 -2.87
CA LYS A 70 8.74 15.05 -2.03
C LYS A 70 8.86 15.61 -0.60
N PRO A 71 8.83 16.93 -0.37
CA PRO A 71 8.95 17.48 0.99
C PRO A 71 7.80 17.09 1.92
N ASN A 72 6.65 16.69 1.37
CA ASN A 72 5.45 16.36 2.14
C ASN A 72 5.47 14.93 2.71
N GLY A 73 6.48 14.11 2.37
CA GLY A 73 6.59 12.71 2.79
C GLY A 73 6.39 12.52 4.30
N LYS A 74 7.11 13.31 5.11
CA LYS A 74 6.99 13.28 6.57
C LYS A 74 5.58 13.65 7.04
N THR A 75 5.01 14.75 6.54
CA THR A 75 3.66 15.18 6.93
C THR A 75 2.61 14.12 6.60
N MET A 76 2.74 13.44 5.46
CA MET A 76 1.85 12.33 5.09
C MET A 76 2.00 11.14 6.03
N SER A 77 3.24 10.78 6.36
CA SER A 77 3.54 9.70 7.31
C SER A 77 2.99 10.01 8.70
N ASP A 78 3.26 11.20 9.22
CA ASP A 78 2.81 11.64 10.55
C ASP A 78 1.28 11.66 10.61
N LYS A 79 0.61 12.15 9.55
CA LYS A 79 -0.86 12.14 9.47
C LYS A 79 -1.41 10.71 9.48
N MET A 80 -0.84 9.80 8.69
CA MET A 80 -1.26 8.41 8.68
C MET A 80 -1.06 7.72 10.04
N ALA A 81 0.06 8.00 10.72
CA ALA A 81 0.30 7.47 12.06
C ALA A 81 -0.78 7.95 13.06
N VAL A 82 -1.14 9.24 13.00
CA VAL A 82 -2.22 9.81 13.82
C VAL A 82 -3.57 9.18 13.48
N ASP A 83 -3.88 8.97 12.21
CA ASP A 83 -5.14 8.36 11.78
C ASP A 83 -5.22 6.90 12.29
N ILE A 84 -4.16 6.11 12.13
CA ILE A 84 -4.08 4.73 12.65
C ILE A 84 -4.24 4.70 14.18
N PHE A 85 -3.56 5.60 14.89
CA PHE A 85 -3.65 5.68 16.35
C PHE A 85 -5.07 5.97 16.82
N LYS A 86 -5.81 6.84 16.11
CA LYS A 86 -7.21 7.15 16.45
C LYS A 86 -8.17 6.01 16.17
N GLU A 87 -7.93 5.23 15.11
CA GLU A 87 -8.74 4.04 14.78
C GLU A 87 -8.53 2.89 15.79
N LEU A 88 -7.43 2.94 16.56
CA LEU A 88 -7.12 1.95 17.59
C LEU A 88 -7.13 2.63 18.98
N PRO A 89 -8.30 3.05 19.50
CA PRO A 89 -8.38 3.84 20.73
C PRO A 89 -7.72 3.14 21.93
N ASP A 90 -7.78 1.82 21.99
CA ASP A 90 -7.22 1.02 23.09
C ASP A 90 -5.74 0.63 22.85
N ALA A 91 -5.13 1.09 21.74
CA ALA A 91 -3.77 0.67 21.39
C ALA A 91 -2.71 1.12 22.39
N HIS A 92 -2.98 2.20 23.12
CA HIS A 92 -2.13 2.71 24.18
C HIS A 92 -2.13 1.84 25.45
N GLU A 93 -3.09 0.92 25.58
CA GLU A 93 -3.17 -0.04 26.69
C GLU A 93 -2.47 -1.37 26.37
N PHE A 94 -2.10 -1.63 25.10
CA PHE A 94 -1.32 -2.81 24.79
C PHE A 94 0.07 -2.67 25.38
N GLU A 95 0.42 -3.60 26.29
CA GLU A 95 1.81 -3.81 26.67
C GLU A 95 2.62 -4.09 25.39
N ASN A 96 3.63 -3.26 25.14
CA ASN A 96 4.56 -3.49 24.04
C ASN A 96 5.37 -4.77 24.33
N LYS A 97 4.87 -5.92 23.86
CA LYS A 97 5.53 -7.22 24.00
C LYS A 97 6.75 -7.38 23.11
N ASP A 98 6.94 -6.46 22.16
CA ASP A 98 8.01 -6.49 21.16
C ASP A 98 9.28 -5.74 21.62
N ASN A 99 9.27 -5.31 22.90
CA ASN A 99 10.35 -4.68 23.68
C ASN A 99 11.74 -4.71 22.99
N ASP A 100 12.12 -3.55 22.45
CA ASP A 100 13.47 -3.01 22.25
C ASP A 100 14.49 -3.80 21.40
N ALA A 101 14.21 -5.04 21.03
CA ALA A 101 15.17 -5.92 20.34
C ALA A 101 15.63 -5.38 18.97
N ASN A 102 14.86 -4.46 18.38
CA ASN A 102 15.11 -3.91 17.05
C ASN A 102 15.38 -2.39 17.04
N LEU A 103 15.47 -1.73 18.20
CA LEU A 103 15.71 -0.27 18.26
C LEU A 103 17.05 0.12 17.61
N GLY A 104 18.07 -0.74 17.71
CA GLY A 104 19.38 -0.53 17.08
C GLY A 104 19.39 -0.71 15.55
N ALA A 105 18.32 -1.21 14.94
CA ALA A 105 18.25 -1.41 13.48
C ALA A 105 17.98 -0.14 12.68
N TYR A 106 17.63 0.97 13.36
CA TYR A 106 17.26 2.24 12.74
C TYR A 106 18.29 3.36 12.95
N GLU A 107 19.42 3.08 13.61
CA GLU A 107 20.55 4.04 13.76
C GLU A 107 21.53 4.03 12.56
N GLY A 108 20.99 3.89 11.34
CA GLY A 108 21.76 3.92 10.08
C GLY A 108 21.81 5.29 9.43
#